data_AF-A0A8W8JLA6-F1
#
_entry.id   AF-A0A8W8JLA6-F1
#
_cell.length_a   1.000
_cell.length_b   1.000
_cell.length_c   1.000
_cell.angle_alpha   90.00
_cell.angle_beta   90.00
_cell.angle_gamma   90.00
#
_symmetry.space_group_name_H-M   'P 1'
#
loop_
_entity.id
_entity.type
_entity.pdbx_description
1 polymer ?
#
loop_
_entity_poly.entity_id
_entity_poly.type
_entity_poly.pdbx_seq_one_letter_code
_entity_poly.pdbx_strand_id
1 'polypeptide(L)' 'MVAILGYFPGASVNFENFEKCHPGYAGKYCRAKCIYPYYGEECEAECNCSKPMCDVTIGCKAVDKDYIR' A
#
# COMPACT_ATOMS: atom_id res chain seq x y z
N MET A 1 43.87 -6.94 12.56
CA MET A 1 42.80 -7.49 11.69
C MET A 1 41.55 -6.69 12.00
N VAL A 2 41.14 -5.88 11.04
CA VAL A 2 40.04 -4.92 11.19
C VAL A 2 38.77 -5.64 10.74
N ALA A 3 37.83 -5.87 11.65
CA ALA A 3 36.45 -6.23 11.31
C ALA A 3 35.60 -4.98 11.52
N ILE A 4 35.47 -4.15 10.48
CA ILE A 4 34.44 -3.11 10.45
C ILE A 4 33.15 -3.85 10.12
N LEU A 5 32.46 -4.35 11.14
CA LEU A 5 31.05 -4.66 11.02
C LEU A 5 30.33 -3.31 11.09
N GLY A 6 30.09 -2.72 9.91
CA GLY A 6 29.35 -1.49 9.75
C GLY A 6 27.98 -1.61 10.43
N TYR A 7 27.84 -0.88 11.53
CA TYR A 7 26.57 -0.73 12.23
C TYR A 7 25.78 0.37 11.51
N PHE A 8 25.05 0.00 10.47
CA PHE A 8 24.00 0.86 9.90
C PHE A 8 22.76 0.74 10.81
N PRO A 9 22.32 1.81 11.49
CA PRO A 9 21.07 1.79 12.24
C PRO A 9 19.93 1.99 11.25
N GLY A 10 19.48 0.91 10.60
CA GLY A 10 18.47 0.99 9.56
C GLY A 10 17.85 -0.37 9.29
N ALA A 11 16.56 -0.48 9.64
CA ALA A 11 15.69 -1.64 9.52
C ALA A 11 15.87 -2.73 10.58
N SER A 12 15.23 -2.53 11.72
CA SER A 12 14.68 -3.62 12.52
C SER A 12 13.68 -4.39 11.66
N VAL A 13 14.12 -5.48 11.01
CA VAL A 13 13.19 -6.48 10.48
C VAL A 13 12.63 -7.21 11.68
N ASN A 14 11.48 -6.75 12.17
CA ASN A 14 10.67 -7.50 13.11
C ASN A 14 10.19 -8.76 12.39
N PHE A 15 10.52 -9.94 12.93
CA PHE A 15 9.94 -11.21 12.52
C PHE A 15 8.50 -11.33 13.10
N GLU A 16 7.69 -10.32 12.81
CA GLU A 16 6.25 -10.24 13.06
C GLU A 16 5.60 -9.84 11.71
N ASN A 17 6.12 -10.37 10.60
CA ASN A 17 5.61 -10.11 9.26
C ASN A 17 4.45 -11.07 8.97
N PHE A 18 3.31 -10.80 9.59
CA PHE A 18 2.04 -11.36 9.13
C PHE A 18 1.68 -10.67 7.82
N GLU A 19 2.17 -11.22 6.71
CA GLU A 19 1.65 -11.13 5.33
C GLU A 19 0.80 -9.88 4.98
N LYS A 20 1.21 -8.67 5.36
CA LYS A 20 0.46 -7.47 5.01
C LYS A 20 0.65 -7.22 3.52
N CYS A 21 -0.42 -7.47 2.78
CA CYS A 21 -0.46 -7.23 1.36
C CYS A 21 -0.26 -5.76 1.04
N HIS A 22 0.27 -5.48 -0.15
CA HIS A 22 0.31 -4.10 -0.63
C HIS A 22 -1.11 -3.51 -0.57
N PRO A 23 -1.26 -2.24 -0.18
CA PRO A 23 -2.57 -1.60 -0.12
C PRO A 23 -3.27 -1.74 -1.48
N GLY A 24 -4.55 -2.11 -1.46
CA GLY A 24 -5.34 -2.47 -2.63
C GLY A 24 -5.36 -3.97 -2.97
N TYR A 25 -4.64 -4.80 -2.21
CA TYR A 25 -4.64 -6.25 -2.32
C TYR A 25 -4.90 -6.91 -0.96
N ALA A 26 -5.56 -8.06 -0.98
CA ALA A 26 -5.96 -8.83 0.19
C ALA A 26 -5.78 -10.34 -0.01
N GLY A 27 -5.92 -11.07 1.10
CA GLY A 27 -5.88 -12.53 1.17
C GLY A 27 -4.46 -13.12 1.30
N LYS A 28 -4.40 -14.42 1.61
CA LYS A 28 -3.17 -15.17 1.93
C LYS A 28 -2.01 -15.05 0.92
N TYR A 29 -2.29 -14.63 -0.31
CA TYR A 29 -1.29 -14.49 -1.36
C TYR A 29 -1.26 -13.10 -2.01
N CYS A 30 -1.99 -12.12 -1.46
CA CYS A 30 -2.08 -10.78 -2.03
C CYS A 30 -2.51 -10.75 -3.51
N ARG A 31 -3.30 -11.75 -3.92
CA ARG A 31 -3.82 -11.89 -5.30
C ARG A 31 -5.24 -11.34 -5.44
N ALA A 32 -5.95 -11.16 -4.34
CA ALA A 32 -7.28 -10.60 -4.39
C ALA A 32 -7.14 -9.07 -4.42
N LYS A 33 -7.46 -8.45 -5.55
CA LYS A 33 -7.54 -6.98 -5.64
C LYS A 33 -8.82 -6.51 -4.96
N CYS A 34 -8.77 -5.36 -4.29
CA CYS A 34 -9.98 -4.76 -3.73
C CYS A 34 -11.02 -4.50 -4.81
N ILE A 35 -12.26 -4.89 -4.50
CA ILE A 35 -13.42 -4.62 -5.35
C ILE A 35 -13.96 -3.25 -5.03
N TYR A 36 -14.36 -2.48 -6.04
CA TYR A 36 -15.06 -1.21 -5.82
C TYR A 36 -16.34 -1.45 -4.99
N PRO A 37 -16.62 -0.64 -3.95
CA PRO A 37 -15.99 0.65 -3.62
C PRO A 37 -14.78 0.58 -2.66
N TYR A 38 -14.25 -0.59 -2.33
CA TYR A 38 -13.22 -0.72 -1.30
C TYR A 38 -11.78 -0.48 -1.79
N TYR A 39 -10.91 0.02 -0.90
CA TYR A 39 -9.51 0.32 -1.12
C TYR A 39 -8.68 0.26 0.19
N GLY A 40 -7.36 0.40 0.11
CA GLY A 40 -6.47 0.47 1.27
C GLY A 40 -5.92 -0.88 1.73
N GLU A 41 -5.37 -0.95 2.94
CA GLU A 41 -4.90 -2.23 3.53
C GLU A 41 -6.12 -3.12 3.80
N GLU A 42 -6.09 -4.36 3.33
CA GLU A 42 -7.20 -5.34 3.47
C GLU A 42 -8.58 -4.87 2.95
N CYS A 43 -8.63 -3.81 2.14
CA CYS A 43 -9.86 -3.24 1.61
C CYS A 43 -10.83 -2.71 2.70
N GLU A 44 -10.32 -2.22 3.83
CA GLU A 44 -11.14 -1.70 4.93
C GLU A 44 -11.73 -0.31 4.64
N ALA A 45 -11.12 0.46 3.72
CA ALA A 45 -11.58 1.80 3.37
C ALA A 45 -12.52 1.80 2.17
N GLU A 46 -13.46 2.75 2.10
CA GLU A 46 -14.43 2.87 1.01
C GLU A 46 -14.28 4.19 0.23
N CYS A 47 -14.16 4.08 -1.09
CA CYS A 47 -14.07 5.20 -2.01
C CYS A 47 -15.41 5.93 -2.11
N ASN A 48 -15.47 7.15 -1.59
CA ASN A 48 -16.63 8.04 -1.75
C ASN A 48 -16.54 8.90 -3.03
N CYS A 49 -16.21 8.27 -4.16
CA CYS A 49 -16.06 8.92 -5.46
C CYS A 49 -16.50 7.99 -6.60
N SER A 50 -16.57 8.54 -7.81
CA SER A 50 -16.89 7.77 -9.00
C SER A 50 -15.85 6.67 -9.25
N LYS A 51 -16.30 5.47 -9.66
CA LYS A 51 -15.46 4.31 -10.00
C LYS A 51 -14.15 4.61 -10.76
N PRO A 52 -14.12 5.47 -11.81
CA PRO A 52 -12.87 5.80 -12.51
C PRO A 52 -11.84 6.59 -11.69
N MET A 53 -12.27 7.23 -10.59
CA MET A 53 -11.43 8.03 -9.71
C MET A 53 -10.99 7.27 -8.46
N CYS A 54 -11.59 6.09 -8.22
CA CYS A 54 -11.24 5.22 -7.12
C CYS A 54 -10.03 4.35 -7.49
N ASP A 55 -8.90 4.68 -6.89
CA ASP A 55 -7.70 3.87 -6.90
C ASP A 55 -7.72 2.90 -5.72
N VAL A 56 -7.41 1.62 -5.95
CA VAL A 56 -7.45 0.60 -4.89
C VAL A 56 -6.39 0.82 -3.81
N THR A 57 -5.34 1.60 -4.08
CA THR A 57 -4.23 1.82 -3.14
C THR A 57 -4.46 3.05 -2.26
N ILE A 58 -4.88 4.16 -2.86
CA ILE A 58 -5.01 5.46 -2.19
C ILE A 58 -6.46 5.93 -2.03
N GLY A 59 -7.41 5.26 -2.67
CA GLY A 59 -8.81 5.64 -2.67
C GLY A 59 -9.11 6.68 -3.74
N CYS A 60 -9.83 7.73 -3.38
CA CYS A 60 -10.24 8.74 -4.33
C CYS A 60 -9.06 9.61 -4.77
N LYS A 61 -8.59 9.40 -6.01
CA LYS A 61 -7.70 10.32 -6.70
C LYS A 61 -8.48 11.62 -6.94
N ALA A 62 -8.34 12.58 -6.02
CA ALA A 62 -8.54 13.97 -6.37
C ALA A 62 -7.61 14.22 -7.55
N VAL A 63 -8.16 14.52 -8.73
CA VAL A 63 -7.36 14.86 -9.91
C VAL A 63 -6.67 16.15 -9.53
N ASP A 64 -5.49 16.02 -8.92
CA ASP A 64 -4.64 17.16 -8.64
C ASP A 64 -4.41 17.81 -10.01
N LYS A 65 -4.76 19.09 -10.08
CA LYS A 65 -4.75 19.90 -11.29
C LYS A 65 -3.31 20.20 -11.74
N ASP A 66 -2.44 19.19 -11.76
CA ASP A 66 -1.02 19.28 -12.10
C ASP A 66 -0.71 18.56 -13.44
N TYR A 67 -1.73 18.37 -14.28
CA TYR A 67 -1.54 18.04 -15.71
C TYR A 67 -1.74 19.28 -16.58
N ILE A 68 -1.09 20.39 -16.22
CA ILE A 68 -0.93 21.52 -17.14
C ILE A 68 0.52 21.97 -17.00
N ARG A 69 1.40 21.30 -17.74
CA ARG A 69 2.65 21.88 -18.22
C ARG A 69 2.44 22.37 -19.64
#